data_AF-A0A4Q2ZX51-F1
#
_entry.id   AF-A0A4Q2ZX51-F1
#
_cell.length_a   1.000
_cell.length_b   1.000
_cell.length_c   1.000
_cell.angle_alpha   90.00
_cell.angle_beta   90.00
_cell.angle_gamma   90.00
#
_symmetry.space_group_name_H-M   'P 1'
#
loop_
_entity.id
_entity.type
_entity.pdbx_description
1 polymer ?
#
loop_
_entity_poly.entity_id
_entity_poly.type
_entity_poly.pdbx_seq_one_letter_code
_entity_poly.pdbx_strand_id
1 'polypeptide(L)'
;MKKVSTLSQTSLLRKGDIIQRFPTQGEPQNIFDESRPKHTDTFEIRSINRVNDMVELVMTGDSITMFSSAGDIGKVFIKSYDLIEQRVWWI
;
A
#
# COMPACT_ATOMS: atom_id res chain seq x y z
N MET A 1 -0.47 1.41 -13.48
CA MET A 1 -0.68 0.75 -12.17
C MET A 1 -1.50 -0.52 -12.30
N LYS A 2 -1.18 -1.59 -11.55
CA LYS A 2 -1.95 -2.85 -11.50
C LYS A 2 -2.50 -3.08 -10.10
N LYS A 3 -3.79 -3.43 -10.03
CA LYS A 3 -4.45 -3.76 -8.76
C LYS A 3 -3.94 -5.10 -8.22
N VAL A 4 -3.71 -5.17 -6.92
CA VAL A 4 -3.42 -6.43 -6.23
C VAL A 4 -4.74 -7.19 -6.07
N SER A 5 -4.85 -8.33 -6.75
CA SER A 5 -6.06 -9.15 -6.81
C SER A 5 -5.80 -10.65 -6.62
N THR A 6 -4.54 -11.09 -6.61
CA THR A 6 -4.18 -12.50 -6.45
C THR A 6 -3.07 -12.74 -5.44
N LEU A 7 -3.06 -13.93 -4.84
CA LEU A 7 -1.97 -14.40 -3.99
C LEU A 7 -0.64 -14.54 -4.75
N SER A 8 -0.69 -14.80 -6.06
CA SER A 8 0.52 -14.84 -6.88
C SER A 8 1.18 -13.47 -7.03
N GLN A 9 0.41 -12.38 -7.00
CA GLN A 9 0.98 -11.02 -7.01
C GLN A 9 1.59 -10.69 -5.66
N THR A 10 0.92 -11.03 -4.55
CA THR A 10 1.44 -10.77 -3.21
C THR A 10 2.70 -11.59 -2.90
N SER A 11 2.83 -12.78 -3.49
CA SER A 11 4.03 -13.61 -3.31
C SER A 11 5.26 -13.08 -4.05
N LEU A 12 5.07 -12.23 -5.06
CA LEU A 12 6.16 -11.59 -5.82
C LEU A 12 6.71 -10.32 -5.15
N LEU A 13 6.00 -9.79 -4.13
CA LEU A 13 6.42 -8.60 -3.40
C LEU A 13 7.77 -8.81 -2.70
N ARG A 14 8.56 -7.73 -2.69
CA ARG A 14 9.91 -7.69 -2.12
C ARG A 14 10.08 -6.46 -1.25
N LYS A 15 11.03 -6.55 -0.33
CA LYS A 15 11.50 -5.38 0.42
C LYS A 15 12.03 -4.32 -0.55
N GLY A 16 11.64 -3.07 -0.33
CA GLY A 16 11.96 -1.92 -1.18
C GLY A 16 10.97 -1.67 -2.31
N ASP A 17 10.03 -2.59 -2.57
CA ASP A 17 8.97 -2.35 -3.55
C ASP A 17 8.05 -1.22 -3.05
N ILE A 18 7.50 -0.47 -4.00
CA ILE A 18 6.50 0.57 -3.73
C ILE A 18 5.10 -0.02 -3.93
N ILE A 19 4.22 0.23 -2.99
CA ILE A 19 2.80 -0.13 -3.06
C ILE A 19 1.96 1.10 -2.75
N GLN A 20 0.84 1.25 -3.45
CA GLN A 20 -0.05 2.38 -3.30
C GLN A 20 -1.42 1.96 -2.82
N ARG A 21 -2.04 2.80 -1.98
CA ARG A 21 -3.43 2.69 -1.54
C ARG A 21 -4.27 3.74 -2.23
N PHE A 22 -5.20 3.31 -3.09
CA PHE A 22 -6.11 4.17 -3.82
C PHE A 22 -7.51 3.55 -3.97
N PRO A 23 -8.58 4.32 -3.71
CA PRO A 23 -8.54 5.64 -3.07
C PRO A 23 -8.15 5.52 -1.58
N THR A 24 -7.52 6.57 -1.03
CA THR A 24 -7.18 6.67 0.39
C THR A 24 -8.42 6.70 1.28
N GLN A 25 -9.52 7.26 0.75
CA GLN A 25 -10.83 7.32 1.39
C GLN A 25 -11.92 7.05 0.36
N GLY A 26 -12.97 6.33 0.77
CA GLY A 26 -14.12 5.99 -0.06
C GLY A 26 -14.07 4.57 -0.62
N GLU A 27 -14.99 4.29 -1.56
CA GLU A 27 -15.19 2.94 -2.09
C GLU A 27 -14.03 2.48 -2.99
N PRO A 28 -13.67 1.18 -2.95
CA PRO A 28 -12.71 0.57 -3.86
C PRO A 28 -13.03 0.83 -5.33
N GLN A 29 -12.04 1.25 -6.11
CA GLN A 29 -12.19 1.51 -7.55
C GLN A 29 -11.51 0.43 -8.39
N ASN A 30 -12.05 0.14 -9.57
CA ASN A 30 -11.48 -0.86 -10.49
C ASN A 30 -10.34 -0.31 -11.37
N ILE A 31 -10.22 1.02 -11.47
CA ILE A 31 -9.22 1.71 -12.27
C ILE A 31 -8.43 2.64 -11.35
N PHE A 32 -7.11 2.64 -11.49
CA PHE A 32 -6.24 3.60 -10.81
C PHE A 32 -6.24 4.91 -11.58
N ASP A 33 -6.46 6.02 -10.88
CA ASP A 33 -6.52 7.34 -11.49
C ASP A 33 -5.31 8.18 -11.05
N GLU A 34 -4.30 8.21 -11.92
CA GLU A 34 -3.04 8.94 -11.69
C GLU A 34 -3.24 10.46 -11.58
N SER A 35 -4.38 11.00 -12.02
CA SER A 35 -4.70 12.43 -11.89
C SER A 35 -5.10 12.85 -10.47
N ARG A 36 -5.29 11.88 -9.55
CA ARG A 36 -5.73 12.10 -8.16
C ARG A 36 -4.67 11.71 -7.11
N PRO A 37 -3.45 12.29 -7.14
CA PRO A 37 -2.39 11.95 -6.19
C PRO A 37 -2.76 12.28 -4.74
N LYS A 38 -3.59 13.31 -4.51
CA LYS A 38 -4.10 13.66 -3.16
C LYS A 38 -5.00 12.60 -2.52
N HIS A 39 -5.46 11.63 -3.31
CA HIS A 39 -6.26 10.49 -2.84
C HIS A 39 -5.47 9.19 -2.87
N THR A 40 -4.14 9.25 -2.98
CA THR A 40 -3.25 8.09 -3.04
C THR A 40 -2.23 8.17 -1.91
N ASP A 41 -2.19 7.14 -1.06
CA ASP A 41 -1.08 6.94 -0.16
C ASP A 41 -0.05 6.04 -0.81
N THR A 42 1.23 6.37 -0.67
CA THR A 42 2.36 5.61 -1.19
C THR A 42 3.17 5.07 -0.02
N PHE A 43 3.50 3.78 -0.10
CA PHE A 43 4.26 3.06 0.91
C PHE A 43 5.42 2.32 0.28
N GLU A 44 6.52 2.22 1.00
CA GLU A 44 7.61 1.29 0.74
C GLU A 44 7.41 0.03 1.59
N ILE A 45 7.62 -1.15 0.99
CA ILE A 45 7.65 -2.41 1.73
C ILE A 45 8.95 -2.51 2.52
N ARG A 46 8.86 -2.40 3.84
CA ARG A 46 10.03 -2.45 4.72
C ARG A 46 10.47 -3.87 5.05
N SER A 47 9.50 -4.76 5.27
CA SER A 47 9.74 -6.16 5.55
C SER A 47 8.54 -7.03 5.16
N ILE A 48 8.80 -8.31 4.87
CA ILE A 48 7.77 -9.31 4.58
C ILE A 48 8.07 -10.54 5.43
N ASN A 49 7.15 -10.86 6.34
CA ASN A 49 7.20 -12.08 7.12
C ASN A 49 6.33 -13.15 6.44
N ARG A 50 6.98 -14.13 5.81
CA ARG A 50 6.33 -15.23 5.09
C ARG A 50 5.79 -16.33 6.02
N VAL A 51 6.17 -16.33 7.31
CA VAL A 51 5.70 -17.34 8.27
C VAL A 51 4.26 -17.03 8.71
N ASN A 52 3.90 -15.75 8.78
CA ASN A 52 2.56 -15.30 9.19
C ASN A 52 1.87 -14.40 8.14
N ASP A 53 2.37 -14.41 6.91
CA ASP A 53 1.88 -13.64 5.76
C ASP A 53 1.66 -12.15 6.06
N MET A 54 2.61 -11.52 6.77
CA MET A 54 2.52 -10.12 7.19
C MET A 54 3.51 -9.26 6.41
N VAL A 55 3.06 -8.07 6.00
CA VAL A 55 3.85 -7.07 5.28
C VAL A 55 3.91 -5.81 6.13
N GLU A 56 5.13 -5.33 6.37
CA GLU A 56 5.37 -4.03 7.00
C GLU A 56 5.52 -2.98 5.91
N LEU A 57 4.64 -1.98 5.93
CA LEU A 57 4.60 -0.86 5.01
C LEU A 57 4.97 0.43 5.74
N VAL A 58 5.77 1.26 5.08
CA VAL A 58 6.22 2.55 5.59
C VAL A 58 5.79 3.64 4.62
N MET A 59 5.04 4.64 5.08
CA MET A 59 4.65 5.79 4.24
C MET A 59 5.89 6.50 3.70
N THR A 60 5.89 6.81 2.41
CA THR A 60 6.95 7.59 1.76
C THR A 60 6.66 9.09 1.86
N GLY A 61 7.72 9.90 1.78
CA GLY A 61 7.68 11.36 1.93
C GLY A 61 6.62 12.08 1.08
N ASP A 62 6.32 11.55 -0.11
CA ASP A 62 5.32 12.10 -1.02
C ASP A 62 3.89 12.04 -0.44
N SER A 63 3.62 11.08 0.46
CA SER A 63 2.33 10.90 1.13
C SER A 63 2.30 11.41 2.58
N ILE A 64 3.41 11.97 3.11
CA ILE A 64 3.47 12.56 4.47
C ILE A 64 2.65 13.86 4.57
N THR A 65 2.10 14.36 3.47
CA THR A 65 1.51 15.71 3.39
C THR A 65 0.15 15.91 4.05
N MET A 66 -0.49 14.90 4.67
CA MET A 66 -1.81 15.14 5.28
C MET A 66 -1.86 15.34 6.80
N PHE A 67 -1.19 14.56 7.66
CA PHE A 67 -1.33 14.77 9.12
C PHE A 67 -0.15 14.30 10.00
N SER A 68 1.01 13.97 9.43
CA SER A 68 2.14 13.46 10.21
C SER A 68 3.05 14.61 10.67
N SER A 69 3.33 14.67 11.97
CA SER A 69 4.38 15.56 12.50
C SER A 69 5.72 15.19 11.87
N ALA A 70 6.67 16.14 11.76
CA ALA A 70 8.02 15.84 11.29
C ALA A 70 8.66 14.75 12.19
N GLY A 71 8.74 13.52 11.67
CA GLY A 71 9.23 12.35 12.41
C GLY A 71 8.25 11.18 12.50
N ASP A 72 6.95 11.40 12.24
CA ASP A 72 5.93 10.34 12.24
C ASP A 72 5.95 9.59 10.91
N ILE A 73 6.82 8.59 10.82
CA ILE A 73 6.80 7.61 9.74
C ILE A 73 5.58 6.71 9.98
N GLY A 74 4.51 6.94 9.22
CA GLY A 74 3.31 6.09 9.27
C GLY A 74 3.67 4.65 8.92
N LYS A 75 3.55 3.74 9.90
CA LYS A 75 3.78 2.30 9.71
C LYS A 75 2.45 1.57 9.66
N VAL A 76 2.31 0.65 8.71
CA VAL A 76 1.15 -0.22 8.58
C VAL A 76 1.63 -1.66 8.53
N PHE A 77 1.09 -2.51 9.39
CA PHE A 77 1.24 -3.96 9.29
C PHE A 77 -0.04 -4.53 8.69
N ILE A 78 0.09 -5.23 7.58
CA ILE A 78 -1.06 -5.75 6.83
C ILE A 78 -0.81 -7.20 6.44
N LYS A 79 -1.84 -8.06 6.48
CA LYS A 79 -1.70 -9.41 5.94
C LYS A 79 -1.71 -9.39 4.42
N SER A 80 -0.99 -10.30 3.80
CA SER A 80 -0.98 -10.44 2.33
C SER A 80 -2.38 -10.70 1.77
N TYR A 81 -3.26 -11.37 2.51
CA TYR A 81 -4.67 -11.55 2.13
C TYR A 81 -5.45 -10.22 2.12
N ASP A 82 -5.20 -9.34 3.10
CA ASP A 82 -5.88 -8.05 3.21
C ASP A 82 -5.49 -7.09 2.07
N LEU A 83 -4.28 -7.25 1.50
CA LEU A 83 -3.88 -6.51 0.29
C LEU A 83 -4.81 -6.80 -0.90
N ILE A 84 -5.41 -8.00 -0.94
CA ILE A 84 -6.33 -8.42 -1.99
C ILE A 84 -7.76 -8.00 -1.62
N GLU A 85 -8.22 -8.36 -0.43
CA GLU A 85 -9.61 -8.19 0.00
C GLU A 85 -10.05 -6.73 0.08
N GLN A 86 -9.16 -5.84 0.53
CA GLN A 86 -9.50 -4.42 0.65
C GLN A 86 -9.70 -3.77 -0.72
N ARG A 87 -9.19 -4.39 -1.81
CA ARG A 87 -9.38 -3.90 -3.18
C ARG A 87 -8.97 -2.43 -3.37
N VAL A 88 -8.00 -1.94 -2.60
CA VAL A 88 -7.48 -0.57 -2.72
C VAL A 88 -5.98 -0.54 -2.94
N TRP A 89 -5.32 -1.70 -3.03
CA TRP A 89 -3.87 -1.78 -3.14
C TRP A 89 -3.41 -1.99 -4.58
N TRP A 90 -2.34 -1.28 -4.96
CA TRP A 90 -1.83 -1.20 -6.33
C TRP A 90 -0.30 -1.28 -6.36
N ILE A 91 0.23 -1.98 -7.35
CA ILE A 91 1.66 -2.19 -7.64
C ILE A 91 1.98 -2.00 -9.12
#